data_AF-A0A5R8WQ27-F1
#
_entry.id   AF-A0A5R8WQ27-F1
#
_cell.length_a   1.000
_cell.length_b   1.000
_cell.length_c   1.000
_cell.angle_alpha   90.00
_cell.angle_beta   90.00
_cell.angle_gamma   90.00
#
_symmetry.space_group_name_H-M   'P 1'
#
loop_
_entity.id
_entity.type
_entity.pdbx_description
1 polymer ?
#
loop_
_entity_poly.entity_id
_entity_poly.type
_entity_poly.pdbx_seq_one_letter_code
_entity_poly.pdbx_strand_id
1 'polypeptide(L)'
;MLDRPYTELLVWQRSRALVALMYDLTRAFPREELLGLTNQMRRAAVSVPSNIAEGCGRQHARDTIQFLFVARGSLFELETQCYLAADQ
;
A
#
# COMPACT_ATOMS: atom_id res chain seq x y z
N MET A 1 -4.93 1.55 25.68
CA MET A 1 -3.84 1.57 24.68
C MET A 1 -4.49 1.98 23.38
N LEU A 2 -4.33 3.25 22.99
CA LEU A 2 -4.98 3.98 21.87
C LEU A 2 -6.42 3.57 21.49
N ASP A 3 -7.42 4.19 22.13
CA ASP A 3 -8.84 4.19 21.72
C ASP A 3 -9.09 4.94 20.38
N ARG A 4 -8.06 5.16 19.56
CA ARG A 4 -8.24 5.81 18.25
C ARG A 4 -8.40 4.74 17.17
N PRO A 5 -9.49 4.78 16.39
CA PRO A 5 -9.65 3.87 15.27
C PRO A 5 -8.49 4.09 14.28
N TYR A 6 -8.04 3.02 13.63
CA TYR A 6 -6.95 3.07 12.65
C TYR A 6 -7.23 4.07 11.50
N THR A 7 -8.51 4.37 11.25
CA THR A 7 -8.98 5.34 10.25
C THR A 7 -8.60 6.79 10.57
N GLU A 8 -8.29 7.10 11.83
CA GLU A 8 -7.78 8.41 12.28
C GLU A 8 -6.25 8.54 12.16
N LEU A 9 -5.54 7.44 11.90
CA LEU A 9 -4.10 7.48 11.74
C LEU A 9 -3.75 8.19 10.44
N LEU A 10 -2.95 9.26 10.52
CA LEU A 10 -2.50 10.02 9.34
C LEU A 10 -1.79 9.10 8.33
N VAL A 11 -0.98 8.16 8.80
CA VAL A 11 -0.29 7.20 7.92
C VAL A 11 -1.27 6.32 7.14
N TRP A 12 -2.40 5.93 7.73
CA TRP A 12 -3.45 5.16 7.05
C TRP A 12 -4.23 6.02 6.06
N GLN A 13 -4.53 7.27 6.41
CA GLN A 13 -5.19 8.22 5.50
C GLN A 13 -4.32 8.51 4.26
N ARG A 14 -3.01 8.71 4.48
CA ARG A 14 -2.04 8.93 3.40
C ARG A 14 -1.88 7.68 2.51
N SER A 15 -1.84 6.49 3.09
CA SER A 15 -1.77 5.26 2.29
C SER A 15 -3.06 4.97 1.53
N ARG A 16 -4.24 5.37 2.03
CA ARG A 16 -5.47 5.37 1.23
C ARG A 16 -5.43 6.35 0.05
N ALA A 17 -4.90 7.55 0.25
CA ALA A 17 -4.73 8.50 -0.84
C ALA A 17 -3.74 7.97 -1.90
N LEU A 18 -2.67 7.28 -1.47
CA LEU A 18 -1.73 6.59 -2.36
C LEU A 18 -2.43 5.53 -3.22
N VAL A 19 -3.34 4.74 -2.65
CA VAL A 19 -4.13 3.76 -3.43
C VAL A 19 -4.91 4.47 -4.54
N ALA A 20 -5.65 5.54 -4.22
CA ALA A 20 -6.41 6.29 -5.22
C ALA A 20 -5.49 6.82 -6.34
N LEU A 21 -4.35 7.42 -5.96
CA LEU A 21 -3.35 7.91 -6.90
C LEU A 21 -2.81 6.82 -7.82
N MET A 22 -2.52 5.62 -7.30
CA MET A 22 -2.04 4.50 -8.12
C MET A 22 -3.10 3.97 -9.06
N TYR A 23 -4.36 3.89 -8.63
CA TYR A 23 -5.45 3.53 -9.53
C TYR A 23 -5.61 4.55 -10.67
N ASP A 24 -5.49 5.85 -10.36
CA ASP A 24 -5.53 6.93 -11.35
C ASP A 24 -4.35 6.88 -12.32
N LEU A 25 -3.13 6.78 -11.80
CA LEU A 25 -1.92 6.74 -12.60
C LEU A 25 -1.91 5.55 -13.56
N THR A 26 -2.20 4.35 -13.06
CA THR A 26 -2.16 3.14 -13.89
C THR A 26 -3.37 2.98 -14.81
N ARG A 27 -4.35 3.90 -14.82
CA ARG A 27 -5.40 3.93 -15.86
C ARG A 27 -4.82 4.28 -17.24
N ALA A 28 -3.73 5.01 -17.28
CA ALA A 28 -3.07 5.44 -18.51
C ALA A 28 -2.08 4.40 -19.06
N PHE A 29 -1.84 3.30 -18.35
CA PHE A 29 -0.89 2.28 -18.79
C PHE A 29 -1.41 1.52 -20.03
N PRO A 30 -0.51 0.98 -20.86
CA PRO A 30 -0.89 0.12 -21.98
C PRO A 30 -1.73 -1.09 -21.53
N ARG A 31 -2.63 -1.57 -22.39
CA ARG A 31 -3.58 -2.64 -22.03
C ARG A 31 -2.87 -3.98 -21.77
N GLU A 32 -1.74 -4.21 -22.42
CA GLU A 32 -0.86 -5.36 -22.25
C GLU A 32 -0.30 -5.45 -20.82
N GLU A 33 -0.12 -4.32 -20.13
CA GLU A 33 0.37 -4.25 -18.75
C GLU A 33 -0.72 -4.49 -17.70
N LEU A 34 -1.98 -4.72 -18.12
CA LEU A 34 -3.10 -4.90 -17.19
C LEU A 34 -2.89 -6.06 -16.22
N LEU A 35 -2.34 -7.17 -16.71
CA LEU A 35 -1.98 -8.34 -15.90
C LEU A 35 -0.53 -8.28 -15.38
N GLY A 36 0.27 -7.35 -15.90
CA GLY A 36 1.66 -7.08 -15.53
C GLY A 36 1.78 -6.01 -14.44
N LEU A 37 2.52 -4.94 -14.72
CA LEU A 37 2.85 -3.87 -13.75
C LEU A 37 1.60 -3.21 -13.16
N THR A 38 0.54 -3.00 -13.96
CA THR A 38 -0.70 -2.37 -13.47
C THR A 38 -1.29 -3.12 -12.28
N ASN A 39 -1.39 -4.45 -12.38
CA ASN A 39 -1.94 -5.26 -11.30
C ASN A 39 -1.00 -5.31 -10.10
N GLN A 40 0.31 -5.46 -10.33
CA GLN A 40 1.30 -5.53 -9.25
C GLN A 40 1.33 -4.23 -8.43
N MET A 41 1.39 -3.07 -9.10
CA MET A 41 1.39 -1.75 -8.44
C MET A 41 0.11 -1.51 -7.63
N ARG A 42 -1.06 -1.83 -8.20
CA ARG A 42 -2.34 -1.69 -7.47
C ARG A 42 -2.39 -2.58 -6.23
N ARG A 43 -1.93 -3.83 -6.33
CA ARG A 43 -1.89 -4.76 -5.20
C ARG A 43 -0.92 -4.30 -4.12
N ALA A 44 0.29 -3.88 -4.50
CA ALA A 44 1.28 -3.34 -3.57
C ALA A 44 0.73 -2.09 -2.85
N ALA A 45 0.12 -1.16 -3.57
CA ALA A 45 -0.51 0.03 -2.98
C ALA A 45 -1.63 -0.32 -2.00
N VAL A 46 -2.55 -1.22 -2.37
CA VAL A 46 -3.67 -1.67 -1.51
C VAL A 46 -3.17 -2.40 -0.26
N SER A 47 -2.06 -3.13 -0.37
CA SER A 47 -1.44 -3.85 0.75
C SER A 47 -1.00 -2.90 1.88
N VAL A 48 -0.56 -1.67 1.57
CA VAL A 48 -0.06 -0.71 2.57
C VAL A 48 -1.13 -0.34 3.63
N PRO A 49 -2.30 0.27 3.29
CA PRO A 49 -3.34 0.58 4.27
C PRO A 49 -3.97 -0.67 4.89
N SER A 50 -4.00 -1.80 4.16
CA SER A 50 -4.57 -3.07 4.64
C SER A 50 -3.74 -3.62 5.80
N ASN A 51 -2.42 -3.68 5.64
CA ASN A 51 -1.53 -4.14 6.71
C ASN A 51 -1.48 -3.17 7.89
N ILE A 52 -1.59 -1.84 7.67
CA ILE A 52 -1.71 -0.88 8.78
C ILE A 52 -2.97 -1.17 9.61
N ALA A 53 -4.12 -1.34 8.95
CA ALA A 53 -5.38 -1.63 9.63
C ALA A 53 -5.34 -2.98 10.36
N GLU A 54 -4.82 -4.02 9.73
CA GLU A 54 -4.70 -5.35 10.33
C GLU A 54 -3.75 -5.34 11.53
N GLY A 55 -2.62 -4.63 11.43
CA GLY A 55 -1.69 -4.43 12.53
C GLY A 55 -2.34 -3.75 13.74
N CYS A 56 -3.11 -2.69 13.51
CA CYS A 56 -3.85 -2.00 14.58
C CYS A 56 -4.92 -2.88 15.25
N GLY A 57 -5.40 -3.92 14.57
CA GLY A 57 -6.33 -4.90 15.14
C GLY A 57 -5.66 -5.98 16.01
N ARG A 58 -4.32 -6.01 16.12
CA ARG A 58 -3.61 -7.01 16.92
C ARG A 58 -3.55 -6.65 18.40
N GLN A 59 -3.51 -7.66 19.25
CA GLN A 59 -3.50 -7.51 20.71
C GLN A 59 -2.14 -7.08 21.27
N HIS A 60 -1.05 -7.46 20.60
CA HIS A 60 0.31 -7.21 21.08
C HIS A 60 1.07 -6.27 20.14
N ALA A 61 1.90 -5.40 20.75
CA ALA A 61 2.71 -4.44 20.01
C ALA A 61 3.67 -5.10 19.01
N ARG A 62 4.22 -6.28 19.36
CA ARG A 62 5.11 -7.05 18.47
C ARG A 62 4.40 -7.45 17.16
N ASP A 63 3.16 -7.91 17.26
CA ASP A 63 2.38 -8.31 16.11
C ASP A 63 2.03 -7.08 15.27
N THR A 64 1.61 -5.98 15.90
CA THR A 64 1.37 -4.70 15.23
C THR A 64 2.60 -4.27 14.41
N ILE A 65 3.79 -4.33 15.01
CA ILE A 65 5.05 -3.95 14.38
C ILE A 65 5.35 -4.83 13.16
N GLN A 66 5.08 -6.14 13.23
CA GLN A 66 5.27 -7.05 12.10
C GLN A 66 4.43 -6.61 10.88
N PHE A 67 3.15 -6.28 11.10
CA PHE A 67 2.28 -5.77 10.04
C PHE A 67 2.74 -4.42 9.48
N LEU A 68 3.27 -3.53 10.33
CA LEU A 68 3.85 -2.26 9.86
C LEU A 68 5.11 -2.49 9.00
N PHE A 69 5.92 -3.51 9.30
CA PHE A 69 7.04 -3.89 8.44
C PHE A 69 6.58 -4.44 7.09
N VAL A 70 5.50 -5.23 7.05
CA VAL A 70 4.90 -5.71 5.79
C VAL A 70 4.38 -4.53 4.97
N ALA A 71 3.67 -3.58 5.59
CA ALA A 71 3.21 -2.36 4.92
C ALA A 71 4.36 -1.56 4.30
N ARG A 72 5.48 -1.44 5.03
CA ARG A 72 6.70 -0.80 4.52
C ARG A 72 7.34 -1.58 3.37
N GLY A 73 7.36 -2.92 3.45
CA GLY A 73 7.83 -3.77 2.36
C GLY A 73 7.03 -3.56 1.07
N SER A 74 5.69 -3.53 1.15
CA SER A 74 4.83 -3.23 0.00
C SER A 74 5.06 -1.83 -0.57
N LEU A 75 5.46 -0.85 0.26
CA LEU A 75 5.80 0.48 -0.24
C LEU A 75 7.09 0.48 -1.06
N PHE A 76 8.13 -0.23 -0.61
CA PHE A 76 9.38 -0.37 -1.37
C PHE A 76 9.19 -1.15 -2.67
N GLU A 77 8.34 -2.17 -2.65
CA GLU A 77 7.93 -2.90 -3.86
C GLU A 77 7.25 -1.95 -4.87
N LEU A 78 6.28 -1.16 -4.40
CA LEU A 78 5.58 -0.18 -5.24
C LEU A 78 6.54 0.87 -5.80
N GLU A 79 7.44 1.41 -4.98
CA GLU A 79 8.46 2.38 -5.40
C GLU A 79 9.35 1.80 -6.50
N THR A 80 9.81 0.55 -6.33
CA THR A 80 10.58 -0.18 -7.35
C THR A 80 9.78 -0.31 -8.65
N GLN A 81 8.50 -0.67 -8.57
CA GLN A 81 7.62 -0.79 -9.75
C GLN A 81 7.39 0.55 -10.44
N CYS A 82 7.36 1.67 -9.72
CA CYS A 82 7.33 3.01 -10.33
C CYS A 82 8.57 3.27 -11.19
N TYR A 83 9.78 2.90 -10.72
CA TYR A 83 10.99 3.01 -11.53
C TYR A 83 10.90 2.10 -12.77
N LEU A 84 10.50 0.84 -12.60
CA LEU A 84 10.34 -0.10 -13.72
C LEU A 84 9.32 0.38 -14.76
N ALA A 85 8.25 1.04 -14.34
CA ALA A 85 7.27 1.63 -15.25
C ALA A 85 7.81 2.85 -16.01
N ALA A 86 8.77 3.58 -15.44
CA ALA A 86 9.42 4.73 -16.09
C ALA A 86 10.56 4.33 -17.04
N ASP A 87 11.10 3.12 -16.89
CA ASP A 87 12.13 2.55 -17.77
C ASP A 87 11.56 1.98 -19.09
N GLN A 88 10.23 1.89 -19.22
CA GLN A 88 9.52 1.35 -20.39
C GLN A 88 9.12 2.42 -21.40
#